data_AF-A0AA47EMD1-F1
#
_entry.id   AF-A0AA47EMD1-F1
#
_cell.length_a   1.000
_cell.length_b   1.000
_cell.length_c   1.000
_cell.angle_alpha   90.00
_cell.angle_beta   90.00
_cell.angle_gamma   90.00
#
_symmetry.space_group_name_H-M   'P 1'
#
loop_
_entity.id
_entity.type
_entity.pdbx_description
1 polymer ?
#
loop_
_entity_poly.entity_id
_entity_poly.type
_entity_poly.pdbx_seq_one_letter_code
_entity_poly.pdbx_strand_id
1 'polypeptide(L)'
;MIDINDKLEINNKITILLENLKTSDDKQRSAIINKLSLDYNNAIPLLWSKIITEDDPRALLSVMRDILKKEKPKGMFKRTIGNSKEKLIAFLSHPDPKVRKNVCGVIGELADPAYLEGLYNAYNAEEKLFVRYSYVLAIGNCGSAIDAEKLKEMFEEVVHNEQISKDNNSLITTNKHINEEKLALTRAIDKLSPTARHEFKGFDTPVPMLLTIMNYQYQLTLAELDEKLIEGRLINDGILICENDLDKIYSCRTFYELLYPLGDCSDVLFDYKIIAAEIMNADIVGFLNDCHANESNSPFGYRIEFKTTDSNRDRSDFVKNLSRELDEISSGNLRNSPSSYEVEIRILEKDNLCNVYIKLYSFKDDRFDYRKNDLATSINPVTAAIVIKSIQQWLEPNAKVIDPFCGAGTMLIERSKLEQFESLTGIDIFRTAITAATINSKLADVDIELIADDTLEFIPYTLYDEIITNMPFDNKSTTHNKYADLYNAFIAKIPKLVKSNGMAFVYTIEKELFREILLDNDQLELLKEIKIESGRLTPHVFVLRVK
;
A
#
# COMPACT_ATOMS: atom_id res chain seq x y z
N MET A 1 36.21 -3.05 -9.94
CA MET A 1 36.84 -1.72 -9.93
C MET A 1 36.17 -0.92 -11.03
N ILE A 2 35.40 0.11 -10.68
CA ILE A 2 34.84 1.04 -11.67
C ILE A 2 36.02 1.89 -12.19
N ASP A 3 36.12 2.07 -13.50
CA ASP A 3 37.19 2.85 -14.13
C ASP A 3 37.13 4.31 -13.64
N ILE A 4 38.28 4.95 -13.46
CA ILE A 4 38.37 6.34 -12.97
C ILE A 4 37.62 7.29 -13.93
N ASN A 5 37.64 6.97 -15.22
CA ASN A 5 36.89 7.70 -16.26
C ASN A 5 35.37 7.57 -16.08
N ASP A 6 34.86 6.37 -15.77
CA ASP A 6 33.43 6.15 -15.53
C ASP A 6 32.93 6.94 -14.31
N LYS A 7 33.73 7.00 -13.24
CA LYS A 7 33.38 7.75 -12.03
C LYS A 7 33.33 9.26 -12.29
N LEU A 8 34.24 9.78 -13.13
CA LEU A 8 34.25 11.18 -13.53
C LEU A 8 33.01 11.52 -14.37
N GLU A 9 32.63 10.64 -15.30
CA GLU A 9 31.46 10.81 -16.15
C GLU A 9 30.15 10.80 -15.33
N ILE A 10 30.02 9.88 -14.37
CA ILE A 10 28.88 9.80 -13.45
C ILE A 10 28.77 11.10 -12.62
N ASN A 11 29.89 11.58 -12.05
CA ASN A 11 29.89 12.81 -11.27
C ASN A 11 29.49 14.04 -12.10
N ASN A 12 29.94 14.11 -13.37
CA ASN A 12 29.56 15.17 -14.30
C ASN A 12 28.05 15.12 -14.60
N LYS A 13 27.50 13.93 -14.87
CA LYS A 13 26.05 13.75 -15.10
C LYS A 13 25.21 14.23 -13.91
N ILE A 14 25.61 13.87 -12.69
CA ILE A 14 24.92 14.30 -11.47
C ILE A 14 25.05 15.81 -11.27
N THR A 15 26.24 16.38 -11.50
CA THR A 15 26.46 17.83 -11.36
C THR A 15 25.54 18.63 -12.30
N ILE A 16 25.42 18.20 -13.56
CA ILE A 16 24.50 18.80 -14.54
C ILE A 16 23.04 18.71 -14.05
N LEU A 17 22.63 17.56 -13.53
CA LEU A 17 21.28 17.40 -12.97
C LEU A 17 21.03 18.36 -11.80
N LEU A 18 22.03 18.61 -10.95
CA LEU A 18 21.93 19.54 -9.83
C LEU A 18 21.89 21.00 -10.28
N GLU A 19 22.64 21.37 -11.31
CA GLU A 19 22.59 22.73 -11.89
C GLU A 19 21.22 23.01 -12.51
N ASN A 20 20.65 22.03 -13.22
CA ASN A 20 19.33 22.15 -13.82
C ASN A 20 18.21 22.38 -12.78
N LEU A 21 18.38 21.96 -11.52
CA LEU A 21 17.39 22.22 -10.46
C LEU A 21 17.13 23.71 -10.23
N LYS A 22 18.11 24.58 -10.52
CA LYS A 22 18.00 26.03 -10.29
C LYS A 22 16.96 26.69 -11.22
N THR A 23 16.69 26.09 -12.38
CA THR A 23 15.80 26.63 -13.41
C THR A 23 14.63 25.71 -13.76
N SER A 24 14.44 24.62 -13.02
CA SER A 24 13.43 23.59 -13.32
C SER A 24 12.02 23.95 -12.84
N ASP A 25 11.00 23.58 -13.62
CA ASP A 25 9.61 23.51 -13.16
C ASP A 25 9.36 22.26 -12.27
N ASP A 26 8.15 22.13 -11.70
CA ASP A 26 7.82 21.03 -10.78
C ASP A 26 7.91 19.64 -11.42
N LYS A 27 7.58 19.52 -12.72
CA LYS A 27 7.62 18.25 -13.47
C LYS A 27 9.07 17.85 -13.75
N GLN A 28 9.88 18.80 -14.19
CA GLN A 28 11.31 18.64 -14.43
C GLN A 28 12.04 18.30 -13.13
N ARG A 29 11.74 19.01 -12.04
CA ARG A 29 12.27 18.74 -10.70
C ARG A 29 11.98 17.31 -10.25
N SER A 30 10.74 16.85 -10.42
CA SER A 30 10.34 15.48 -10.07
C SER A 30 11.10 14.43 -10.89
N ALA A 31 11.31 14.67 -12.18
CA ALA A 31 12.10 13.77 -13.03
C ALA A 31 13.58 13.72 -12.61
N ILE A 32 14.17 14.85 -12.22
CA ILE A 32 15.54 14.92 -11.70
C ILE A 32 15.65 14.12 -10.39
N ILE A 33 14.73 14.33 -9.44
CA ILE A 33 14.72 13.61 -8.16
C ILE A 33 14.64 12.10 -8.39
N ASN A 34 13.80 11.64 -9.32
CA ASN A 34 13.70 10.21 -9.65
C ASN A 34 15.02 9.65 -10.17
N LYS A 35 15.72 10.37 -11.07
CA LYS A 35 17.04 9.95 -11.57
C LYS A 35 18.07 9.86 -10.45
N LEU A 36 18.16 10.91 -9.60
CA LEU A 36 19.08 10.94 -8.47
C LEU A 36 18.75 9.87 -7.41
N SER A 37 17.46 9.55 -7.23
CA SER A 37 17.02 8.50 -6.31
C SER A 37 17.38 7.09 -6.79
N LEU A 38 17.42 6.86 -8.11
CA LEU A 38 17.85 5.58 -8.69
C LEU A 38 19.36 5.38 -8.51
N ASP A 39 20.15 6.45 -8.60
CA ASP A 39 21.60 6.45 -8.41
C ASP A 39 22.05 7.13 -7.10
N TYR A 40 21.37 6.81 -6.00
CA TYR A 40 21.59 7.47 -4.71
C TYR A 40 23.01 7.26 -4.15
N ASN A 41 23.70 6.17 -4.53
CA ASN A 41 25.06 5.87 -4.08
C ASN A 41 26.06 6.94 -4.54
N ASN A 42 25.89 7.45 -5.76
CA ASN A 42 26.74 8.51 -6.30
C ASN A 42 26.16 9.90 -6.04
N ALA A 43 24.83 10.04 -6.02
CA ALA A 43 24.17 11.32 -5.82
C ALA A 43 24.34 11.89 -4.40
N ILE A 44 24.18 11.06 -3.36
CA ILE A 44 24.20 11.53 -1.97
C ILE A 44 25.53 12.18 -1.56
N PRO A 45 26.71 11.59 -1.84
CA PRO A 45 27.99 12.24 -1.53
C PRO A 45 28.17 13.61 -2.18
N LEU A 46 27.82 13.74 -3.47
CA LEU A 46 27.94 14.99 -4.20
C LEU A 46 26.94 16.04 -3.70
N LEU A 47 25.69 15.65 -3.47
CA LEU A 47 24.67 16.50 -2.88
C LEU A 47 25.12 17.03 -1.53
N TRP A 48 25.60 16.15 -0.65
CA TRP A 48 26.05 16.56 0.68
C TRP A 48 27.22 17.52 0.61
N SER A 49 28.22 17.23 -0.23
CA SER A 49 29.36 18.11 -0.44
C SER A 49 28.93 19.50 -0.89
N LYS A 50 27.98 19.60 -1.83
CA LYS A 50 27.46 20.90 -2.30
C LYS A 50 26.62 21.61 -1.25
N ILE A 51 25.81 20.89 -0.48
CA ILE A 51 24.99 21.47 0.61
C ILE A 51 25.87 22.21 1.62
N ILE A 52 27.03 21.66 1.97
CA ILE A 52 27.92 22.26 2.98
C ILE A 52 28.84 23.36 2.43
N THR A 53 28.93 23.53 1.10
CA THR A 53 29.83 24.51 0.46
C THR A 53 29.11 25.62 -0.31
N GLU A 54 27.89 25.40 -0.82
CA GLU A 54 27.15 26.42 -1.58
C GLU A 54 26.46 27.43 -0.65
N ASP A 55 26.43 28.70 -1.07
CA ASP A 55 25.82 29.80 -0.31
C ASP A 55 24.29 29.67 -0.18
N ASP A 56 23.62 29.07 -1.17
CA ASP A 56 22.18 28.77 -1.14
C ASP A 56 21.94 27.24 -1.22
N PRO A 57 21.87 26.55 -0.06
CA PRO A 57 21.66 25.11 -0.03
C PRO A 57 20.19 24.72 -0.17
N ARG A 58 19.25 25.67 -0.31
CA ARG A 58 17.81 25.41 -0.17
C ARG A 58 17.28 24.34 -1.11
N ALA A 59 17.61 24.44 -2.40
CA ALA A 59 17.14 23.49 -3.41
C ALA A 59 17.73 22.09 -3.18
N LEU A 60 19.02 22.04 -2.82
CA LEU A 60 19.76 20.81 -2.57
C LEU A 60 19.26 20.07 -1.33
N LEU A 61 18.98 20.78 -0.24
CA LEU A 61 18.38 20.20 0.98
C LEU A 61 16.99 19.63 0.71
N SER A 62 16.17 20.30 -0.11
CA SER A 62 14.87 19.75 -0.51
C SER A 62 15.03 18.45 -1.29
N VAL A 63 15.98 18.37 -2.23
CA VAL A 63 16.22 17.15 -3.00
C VAL A 63 16.78 16.04 -2.11
N MET A 64 17.70 16.36 -1.21
CA MET A 64 18.22 15.42 -0.23
C MET A 64 17.08 14.83 0.61
N ARG A 65 16.20 15.67 1.18
CA ARG A 65 15.01 15.22 1.92
C ARG A 65 14.17 14.24 1.10
N ASP A 66 13.89 14.57 -0.17
CA ASP A 66 13.01 13.74 -0.99
C ASP A 66 13.65 12.39 -1.38
N ILE A 67 14.98 12.35 -1.58
CA ILE A 67 15.74 11.11 -1.78
C ILE A 67 15.70 10.23 -0.51
N LEU A 68 15.82 10.84 0.66
CA LEU A 68 15.89 10.15 1.95
C LEU A 68 14.58 9.52 2.42
N LYS A 69 13.45 9.79 1.77
CA LYS A 69 12.16 9.12 2.09
C LYS A 69 12.20 7.59 1.91
N LYS A 70 13.18 7.06 1.18
CA LYS A 70 13.39 5.61 0.99
C LYS A 70 14.46 5.08 1.96
N GLU A 71 14.26 3.88 2.50
CA GLU A 71 15.15 3.28 3.51
C GLU A 71 16.62 3.12 3.05
N LYS A 72 16.86 2.62 1.82
CA LYS A 72 18.23 2.39 1.33
C LYS A 72 19.09 3.68 1.29
N PRO A 73 18.61 4.81 0.73
CA PRO A 73 19.27 6.11 0.83
C PRO A 73 19.66 6.57 2.24
N LYS A 74 18.80 6.34 3.25
CA LYS A 74 19.06 6.77 4.64
C LYS A 74 20.36 6.16 5.18
N GLY A 75 20.52 4.84 5.00
CA GLY A 75 21.72 4.13 5.44
C GLY A 75 22.99 4.63 4.73
N MET A 76 22.90 5.00 3.46
CA MET A 76 24.01 5.60 2.72
C MET A 76 24.36 6.99 3.26
N PHE A 77 23.37 7.86 3.45
CA PHE A 77 23.61 9.22 3.94
C PHE A 77 24.18 9.26 5.36
N LYS A 78 23.74 8.35 6.26
CA LYS A 78 24.33 8.18 7.60
C LYS A 78 25.83 7.88 7.54
N ARG A 79 26.32 7.16 6.52
CA ARG A 79 27.75 6.93 6.31
C ARG A 79 28.44 8.15 5.69
N THR A 80 27.80 8.80 4.72
CA THR A 80 28.33 9.98 4.03
C THR A 80 28.54 11.18 4.95
N ILE A 81 27.60 11.43 5.87
CA ILE A 81 27.67 12.61 6.74
C ILE A 81 28.87 12.54 7.70
N GLY A 82 29.26 11.32 8.11
CA GLY A 82 30.43 11.07 8.96
C GLY A 82 30.48 12.00 10.17
N ASN A 83 31.59 12.75 10.30
CA ASN A 83 31.82 13.69 11.40
C ASN A 83 31.17 15.07 11.17
N SER A 84 30.55 15.32 10.01
CA SER A 84 29.92 16.62 9.69
C SER A 84 28.48 16.73 10.20
N LYS A 85 28.08 15.92 11.18
CA LYS A 85 26.71 15.90 11.73
C LYS A 85 26.27 17.27 12.25
N GLU A 86 27.18 18.02 12.88
CA GLU A 86 26.95 19.35 13.43
C GLU A 86 26.51 20.38 12.36
N LYS A 87 26.83 20.16 11.09
CA LYS A 87 26.40 21.05 10.00
C LYS A 87 24.88 21.07 9.84
N LEU A 88 24.19 19.95 10.08
CA LEU A 88 22.73 19.94 10.06
C LEU A 88 22.13 20.79 11.19
N ILE A 89 22.77 20.81 12.37
CA ILE A 89 22.36 21.67 13.49
C ILE A 89 22.56 23.14 13.12
N ALA A 90 23.70 23.50 12.50
CA ALA A 90 23.94 24.88 12.06
C ALA A 90 22.88 25.39 11.07
N PHE A 91 22.36 24.53 10.18
CA PHE A 91 21.29 24.91 9.26
C PHE A 91 19.93 25.16 9.93
N LEU A 92 19.71 24.68 11.16
CA LEU A 92 18.49 24.98 11.92
C LEU A 92 18.42 26.46 12.33
N SER A 93 19.55 27.19 12.31
CA SER A 93 19.60 28.64 12.58
C SER A 93 19.85 29.47 11.32
N HIS A 94 19.70 28.87 10.13
CA HIS A 94 19.94 29.57 8.85
C HIS A 94 18.96 30.74 8.65
N PRO A 95 19.37 31.89 8.09
CA PRO A 95 18.49 33.06 7.89
C PRO A 95 17.28 32.77 6.99
N ASP A 96 17.43 31.96 5.94
CA ASP A 96 16.30 31.53 5.09
C ASP A 96 15.41 30.49 5.82
N PRO A 97 14.13 30.80 6.11
CA PRO A 97 13.19 29.87 6.75
C PRO A 97 12.94 28.59 5.96
N LYS A 98 13.08 28.62 4.63
CA LYS A 98 12.89 27.42 3.79
C LYS A 98 14.10 26.48 3.87
N VAL A 99 15.29 26.99 4.16
CA VAL A 99 16.46 26.15 4.50
C VAL A 99 16.19 25.43 5.82
N ARG A 100 15.77 26.17 6.86
CA ARG A 100 15.38 25.59 8.16
C ARG A 100 14.32 24.50 8.03
N LYS A 101 13.24 24.79 7.29
CA LYS A 101 12.19 23.82 6.96
C LYS A 101 12.72 22.55 6.29
N ASN A 102 13.59 22.69 5.28
CA ASN A 102 14.11 21.55 4.54
C ASN A 102 15.08 20.72 5.38
N VAL A 103 15.92 21.35 6.22
CA VAL A 103 16.84 20.61 7.10
C VAL A 103 16.08 19.84 8.19
N CYS A 104 14.98 20.37 8.74
CA CYS A 104 14.11 19.60 9.63
C CYS A 104 13.60 18.33 8.94
N GLY A 105 13.23 18.41 7.66
CA GLY A 105 12.87 17.24 6.87
C GLY A 105 14.01 16.23 6.73
N VAL A 106 15.24 16.69 6.44
CA VAL A 106 16.42 15.81 6.36
C VAL A 106 16.70 15.13 7.69
N ILE A 107 16.71 15.88 8.80
CA ILE A 107 16.91 15.35 10.16
C ILE A 107 15.80 14.35 10.51
N GLY A 108 14.54 14.67 10.19
CA GLY A 108 13.39 13.81 10.42
C GLY A 108 13.48 12.48 9.67
N GLU A 109 14.06 12.43 8.47
CA GLU A 109 14.31 11.18 7.75
C GLU A 109 15.48 10.38 8.34
N LEU A 110 16.47 11.06 8.93
CA LEU A 110 17.59 10.40 9.61
C LEU A 110 17.14 9.73 10.92
N ALA A 111 16.17 10.33 11.61
CA ALA A 111 15.63 9.84 12.89
C ALA A 111 16.75 9.53 13.91
N ASP A 112 17.71 10.45 14.05
CA ASP A 112 18.84 10.32 14.99
C ASP A 112 18.58 11.20 16.23
N PRO A 113 18.44 10.62 17.44
CA PRO A 113 18.18 11.35 18.67
C PRO A 113 19.20 12.43 19.01
N ALA A 114 20.41 12.37 18.45
CA ALA A 114 21.45 13.37 18.65
C ALA A 114 21.04 14.80 18.19
N TYR A 115 20.00 14.92 17.35
CA TYR A 115 19.50 16.22 16.89
C TYR A 115 18.42 16.83 17.77
N LEU A 116 17.88 16.10 18.76
CA LEU A 116 16.72 16.54 19.54
C LEU A 116 16.92 17.89 20.24
N GLU A 117 18.04 18.06 20.94
CA GLU A 117 18.34 19.31 21.64
C GLU A 117 18.40 20.50 20.68
N GLY A 118 19.07 20.34 19.53
CA GLY A 118 19.14 21.36 18.49
C GLY A 118 17.77 21.70 17.90
N LEU A 119 16.90 20.70 17.72
CA LEU A 119 15.54 20.88 17.22
C LEU A 119 14.66 21.65 18.20
N TYR A 120 14.69 21.32 19.49
CA TYR A 120 13.94 22.04 20.53
C TYR A 120 14.39 23.50 20.65
N ASN A 121 15.71 23.73 20.70
CA ASN A 121 16.27 25.08 20.76
C ASN A 121 15.86 25.92 19.54
N ALA A 122 15.91 25.34 18.34
CA ALA A 122 15.52 26.04 17.12
C ALA A 122 14.01 26.28 17.03
N TYR A 123 13.17 25.34 17.48
CA TYR A 123 11.72 25.53 17.56
C TYR A 123 11.34 26.69 18.48
N ASN A 124 11.96 26.79 19.65
CA ASN A 124 11.72 27.87 20.60
C ASN A 124 12.13 29.24 20.06
N ALA A 125 13.17 29.30 19.23
CA ALA A 125 13.63 30.52 18.56
C ALA A 125 12.89 30.84 17.24
N GLU A 126 12.01 29.96 16.77
CA GLU A 126 11.38 30.10 15.46
C GLU A 126 10.17 31.05 15.49
N GLU A 127 10.32 32.19 14.82
CA GLU A 127 9.26 33.19 14.63
C GLU A 127 8.33 32.89 13.44
N LYS A 128 8.77 32.10 12.45
CA LYS A 128 7.97 31.82 11.25
C LYS A 128 7.08 30.59 11.45
N LEU A 129 5.79 30.83 11.69
CA LEU A 129 4.78 29.78 11.93
C LEU A 129 4.77 28.65 10.89
N PHE A 130 4.94 28.96 9.59
CA PHE A 130 4.95 27.95 8.52
C PHE A 130 6.16 26.99 8.55
N VAL A 131 7.13 27.23 9.44
CA VAL A 131 8.31 26.37 9.67
C VAL A 131 8.13 25.53 10.92
N ARG A 132 7.44 26.04 11.96
CA ARG A 132 7.29 25.41 13.29
C ARG A 132 6.85 23.95 13.22
N TYR A 133 5.82 23.65 12.42
CA TYR A 133 5.33 22.28 12.24
C TYR A 133 6.42 21.31 11.76
N SER A 134 7.42 21.78 10.99
CA SER A 134 8.49 20.92 10.46
C SER A 134 9.49 20.51 11.54
N TYR A 135 9.73 21.37 12.55
CA TYR A 135 10.51 20.97 13.73
C TYR A 135 9.76 19.92 14.53
N VAL A 136 8.46 20.11 14.76
CA VAL A 136 7.63 19.14 15.49
C VAL A 136 7.68 17.76 14.86
N LEU A 137 7.53 17.67 13.53
CA LEU A 137 7.64 16.40 12.81
C LEU A 137 9.04 15.78 12.94
N ALA A 138 10.10 16.60 12.90
CA ALA A 138 11.47 16.11 13.08
C ALA A 138 11.70 15.60 14.51
N ILE A 139 11.20 16.31 15.53
CA ILE A 139 11.22 15.89 16.94
C ILE A 139 10.47 14.57 17.10
N GLY A 140 9.25 14.47 16.55
CA GLY A 140 8.45 13.23 16.56
C GLY A 140 9.14 12.03 15.89
N ASN A 141 10.08 12.26 14.98
CA ASN A 141 10.87 11.20 14.35
C ASN A 141 12.15 10.86 15.11
N CYS A 142 12.72 11.79 15.87
CA CYS A 142 13.97 11.59 16.60
C CYS A 142 13.74 11.22 18.08
N GLY A 143 12.55 11.53 18.61
CA GLY A 143 12.22 11.49 20.03
C GLY A 143 11.92 10.11 20.58
N SER A 144 11.60 10.10 21.86
CA SER A 144 11.17 8.94 22.64
C SER A 144 9.90 9.25 23.43
N ALA A 145 9.41 8.32 24.25
CA ALA A 145 8.25 8.54 25.11
C ALA A 145 8.40 9.77 26.04
N ILE A 146 9.62 10.11 26.48
CA ILE A 146 9.87 11.32 27.31
C ILE A 146 9.54 12.60 26.53
N ASP A 147 9.81 12.60 25.22
CA ASP A 147 9.57 13.76 24.36
C ASP A 147 8.07 13.91 24.03
N ALA A 148 7.28 12.84 24.16
CA ALA A 148 5.82 12.91 24.03
C ALA A 148 5.21 13.84 25.09
N GLU A 149 5.67 13.79 26.35
CA GLU A 149 5.18 14.68 27.41
C GLU A 149 5.53 16.15 27.12
N LYS A 150 6.77 16.43 26.70
CA LYS A 150 7.17 17.80 26.28
C LYS A 150 6.33 18.31 25.11
N LEU A 151 6.01 17.45 24.15
CA LEU A 151 5.16 17.81 23.02
C LEU A 151 3.70 18.08 23.44
N LYS A 152 3.19 17.40 24.48
CA LYS A 152 1.88 17.71 25.07
C LYS A 152 1.88 19.10 25.70
N GLU A 153 2.90 19.45 26.48
CA GLU A 153 3.06 20.80 27.03
C GLU A 153 3.12 21.87 25.92
N MET A 154 3.89 21.61 24.85
CA MET A 154 3.94 22.48 23.66
C MET A 154 2.57 22.62 22.98
N PHE A 155 1.78 21.54 22.93
CA PHE A 155 0.43 21.58 22.37
C PHE A 155 -0.52 22.44 23.19
N GLU A 156 -0.49 22.30 24.52
CA GLU A 156 -1.25 23.13 25.44
C GLU A 156 -0.88 24.61 25.29
N GLU A 157 0.41 24.93 25.17
CA GLU A 157 0.88 26.29 24.94
C GLU A 157 0.34 26.88 23.62
N VAL A 158 0.40 26.10 22.52
CA VAL A 158 -0.13 26.53 21.21
C VAL A 158 -1.65 26.76 21.27
N VAL A 159 -2.39 25.90 21.98
CA VAL A 159 -3.85 26.07 22.18
C VAL A 159 -4.14 27.32 22.99
N HIS A 160 -3.42 27.55 24.09
CA HIS A 160 -3.58 28.72 24.94
C HIS A 160 -3.30 30.03 24.18
N ASN A 161 -2.19 30.08 23.43
CA ASN A 161 -1.81 31.24 22.63
C ASN A 161 -2.80 31.54 21.49
N GLU A 162 -3.40 30.50 20.88
CA GLU A 162 -4.45 30.68 19.89
C GLU A 162 -5.70 31.31 20.49
N GLN A 163 -6.13 30.88 21.68
CA GLN A 163 -7.31 31.44 22.36
C GLN A 163 -7.14 32.93 22.63
N ILE A 164 -5.98 33.35 23.15
CA ILE A 164 -5.63 34.77 23.38
C ILE A 164 -5.66 35.58 22.06
N SER A 165 -5.26 34.96 20.95
CA SER A 165 -5.17 35.63 19.65
C SER A 165 -6.52 35.76 18.93
N LYS A 166 -7.51 34.92 19.24
CA LYS A 166 -8.88 35.00 18.69
C LYS A 166 -9.62 36.25 19.15
N ASP A 167 -9.30 36.76 20.35
CA ASP A 167 -9.86 38.01 20.88
C ASP A 167 -9.35 39.26 20.16
N ASN A 168 -8.29 39.14 19.34
CA ASN A 168 -7.61 40.25 18.66
C ASN A 168 -7.71 40.23 17.11
N ASN A 169 -8.69 39.51 16.54
CA ASN A 169 -8.98 39.50 15.09
C ASN A 169 -7.79 39.01 14.21
N SER A 170 -7.29 37.79 14.47
CA SER A 170 -6.19 37.14 13.73
C SER A 170 -6.50 36.81 12.25
N LEU A 171 -5.51 36.96 11.35
CA LEU A 171 -5.57 36.68 9.91
C LEU A 171 -5.79 35.17 9.60
N ILE A 172 -6.56 34.87 8.54
CA ILE A 172 -6.87 33.50 8.07
C ILE A 172 -5.60 32.65 7.82
N THR A 173 -4.52 33.25 7.30
CA THR A 173 -3.25 32.57 7.01
C THR A 173 -2.50 32.15 8.28
N THR A 174 -2.57 32.93 9.36
CA THR A 174 -2.00 32.61 10.68
C THR A 174 -2.70 31.38 11.27
N ASN A 175 -4.04 31.34 11.18
CA ASN A 175 -4.84 30.21 11.66
C ASN A 175 -4.53 28.90 10.93
N LYS A 176 -4.17 28.96 9.63
CA LYS A 176 -3.74 27.77 8.90
C LYS A 176 -2.48 27.15 9.50
N HIS A 177 -1.44 27.95 9.75
CA HIS A 177 -0.16 27.43 10.24
C HIS A 177 -0.23 26.95 11.69
N ILE A 178 -1.01 27.63 12.54
CA ILE A 178 -1.30 27.17 13.91
C ILE A 178 -1.99 25.79 13.89
N ASN A 179 -2.93 25.57 12.97
CA ASN A 179 -3.57 24.26 12.81
C ASN A 179 -2.61 23.19 12.26
N GLU A 180 -1.70 23.54 11.34
CA GLU A 180 -0.66 22.64 10.84
C GLU A 180 0.29 22.21 11.98
N GLU A 181 0.65 23.14 12.87
CA GLU A 181 1.48 22.88 14.04
C GLU A 181 0.78 21.96 15.05
N LYS A 182 -0.47 22.25 15.41
CA LYS A 182 -1.28 21.37 16.27
C LYS A 182 -1.40 19.96 15.70
N LEU A 183 -1.68 19.83 14.40
CA LEU A 183 -1.76 18.53 13.74
C LEU A 183 -0.42 17.78 13.76
N ALA A 184 0.70 18.50 13.57
CA ALA A 184 2.03 17.92 13.69
C ALA A 184 2.32 17.45 15.12
N LEU A 185 1.93 18.22 16.13
CA LEU A 185 2.10 17.88 17.55
C LEU A 185 1.30 16.63 17.90
N THR A 186 0.01 16.56 17.53
CA THR A 186 -0.82 15.37 17.73
C THR A 186 -0.17 14.13 17.10
N ARG A 187 0.29 14.22 15.86
CA ARG A 187 0.98 13.10 15.18
C ARG A 187 2.27 12.68 15.87
N ALA A 188 3.07 13.65 16.33
CA ALA A 188 4.32 13.37 17.02
C ALA A 188 4.07 12.72 18.40
N ILE A 189 3.08 13.21 19.16
CA ILE A 189 2.66 12.63 20.43
C ILE A 189 2.18 11.19 20.24
N ASP A 190 1.25 10.96 19.30
CA ASP A 190 0.70 9.63 19.02
C ASP A 190 1.79 8.63 18.59
N LYS A 191 2.80 9.10 17.85
CA LYS A 191 3.93 8.27 17.44
C LYS A 191 4.87 7.90 18.59
N LEU A 192 5.13 8.84 19.49
CA LEU A 192 6.11 8.67 20.58
C LEU A 192 5.53 8.04 21.84
N SER A 193 4.23 8.17 22.04
CA SER A 193 3.46 7.57 23.13
C SER A 193 2.21 6.90 22.54
N PRO A 194 2.37 5.83 21.74
CA PRO A 194 1.23 5.12 21.18
C PRO A 194 0.37 4.56 22.31
N THR A 195 -0.95 4.67 22.17
CA THR A 195 -1.88 3.98 23.07
C THR A 195 -1.58 2.48 23.01
N ALA A 196 -1.65 1.81 24.18
CA ALA A 196 -1.56 0.36 24.23
C ALA A 196 -2.63 -0.22 23.31
N ARG A 197 -2.23 -1.11 22.39
CA ARG A 197 -3.20 -1.81 21.54
C ARG A 197 -3.92 -2.84 22.37
N HIS A 198 -5.22 -2.95 22.12
CA HIS A 198 -6.05 -3.96 22.74
C HIS A 198 -5.76 -5.32 22.10
N GLU A 199 -5.64 -6.35 22.94
CA GLU A 199 -5.42 -7.72 22.49
C GLU A 199 -6.75 -8.30 22.00
N PHE A 200 -6.80 -8.73 20.74
CA PHE A 200 -7.98 -9.38 20.17
C PHE A 200 -8.09 -10.81 20.71
N LYS A 201 -9.25 -11.15 21.28
CA LYS A 201 -9.51 -12.47 21.88
C LYS A 201 -10.45 -13.36 21.05
N GLY A 202 -10.97 -12.87 19.93
CA GLY A 202 -11.97 -13.59 19.13
C GLY A 202 -13.41 -13.28 19.54
N PHE A 203 -14.33 -14.12 19.09
CA PHE A 203 -15.76 -14.00 19.36
C PHE A 203 -16.30 -15.26 20.04
N ASP A 204 -16.99 -15.10 21.17
CA ASP A 204 -17.59 -16.22 21.89
C ASP A 204 -18.80 -16.81 21.15
N THR A 205 -19.53 -15.97 20.40
CA THR A 205 -20.70 -16.34 19.60
C THR A 205 -20.55 -15.88 18.15
N PRO A 206 -21.21 -16.52 17.17
CA PRO A 206 -21.21 -16.04 15.79
C PRO A 206 -21.65 -14.58 15.69
N VAL A 207 -20.92 -13.79 14.90
CA VAL A 207 -21.22 -12.38 14.64
C VAL A 207 -21.38 -12.14 13.13
N PRO A 208 -22.21 -11.16 12.72
CA PRO A 208 -22.30 -10.75 11.33
C PRO A 208 -20.96 -10.23 10.81
N MET A 209 -20.54 -10.71 9.64
CA MET A 209 -19.35 -10.23 8.93
C MET A 209 -19.67 -10.05 7.44
N LEU A 210 -19.12 -8.99 6.85
CA LEU A 210 -19.21 -8.70 5.42
C LEU A 210 -17.87 -9.03 4.76
N LEU A 211 -17.89 -9.97 3.82
CA LEU A 211 -16.77 -10.23 2.92
C LEU A 211 -16.93 -9.37 1.66
N THR A 212 -15.94 -8.54 1.39
CA THR A 212 -15.86 -7.78 0.13
C THR A 212 -15.36 -8.68 -1.00
N ILE A 213 -16.01 -8.58 -2.16
CA ILE A 213 -15.93 -9.58 -3.23
C ILE A 213 -15.55 -8.96 -4.57
N MET A 214 -15.22 -9.84 -5.54
CA MET A 214 -15.14 -9.48 -6.94
C MET A 214 -16.53 -9.57 -7.59
N ASN A 215 -17.01 -8.49 -8.20
CA ASN A 215 -18.39 -8.42 -8.70
C ASN A 215 -18.73 -9.47 -9.78
N TYR A 216 -17.80 -9.79 -10.69
CA TYR A 216 -18.06 -10.76 -11.75
C TYR A 216 -17.94 -12.22 -11.32
N GLN A 217 -17.31 -12.50 -10.18
CA GLN A 217 -16.95 -13.85 -9.75
C GLN A 217 -17.32 -14.16 -8.30
N TYR A 218 -18.30 -13.44 -7.74
CA TYR A 218 -18.72 -13.62 -6.34
C TYR A 218 -19.25 -15.02 -6.04
N GLN A 219 -19.77 -15.73 -7.06
CA GLN A 219 -20.27 -17.10 -6.92
C GLN A 219 -19.16 -18.06 -6.50
N LEU A 220 -17.91 -17.80 -6.87
CA LEU A 220 -16.77 -18.60 -6.43
C LEU A 220 -16.55 -18.46 -4.93
N THR A 221 -16.76 -17.27 -4.38
CA THR A 221 -16.70 -17.03 -2.94
C THR A 221 -17.85 -17.70 -2.21
N LEU A 222 -19.07 -17.65 -2.74
CA LEU A 222 -20.20 -18.41 -2.17
C LEU A 222 -19.91 -19.92 -2.17
N ALA A 223 -19.42 -20.47 -3.29
CA ALA A 223 -19.07 -21.88 -3.37
C ALA A 223 -17.95 -22.27 -2.40
N GLU A 224 -16.92 -21.43 -2.24
CA GLU A 224 -15.85 -21.65 -1.27
C GLU A 224 -16.38 -21.61 0.17
N LEU A 225 -17.28 -20.69 0.50
CA LEU A 225 -17.94 -20.64 1.81
C LEU A 225 -18.80 -21.88 2.06
N ASP A 226 -19.56 -22.34 1.06
CA ASP A 226 -20.37 -23.57 1.13
C ASP A 226 -19.49 -24.80 1.39
N GLU A 227 -18.32 -24.91 0.73
CA GLU A 227 -17.31 -25.95 0.99
C GLU A 227 -16.81 -25.93 2.44
N LYS A 228 -16.77 -24.74 3.06
CA LYS A 228 -16.43 -24.57 4.48
C LYS A 228 -17.63 -24.69 5.42
N LEU A 229 -18.84 -24.96 4.93
CA LEU A 229 -20.05 -24.95 5.76
C LEU A 229 -20.28 -23.58 6.43
N ILE A 230 -20.11 -22.50 5.68
CA ILE A 230 -20.44 -21.13 6.07
C ILE A 230 -21.57 -20.65 5.16
N GLU A 231 -22.73 -20.30 5.74
CA GLU A 231 -23.83 -19.75 4.96
C GLU A 231 -23.52 -18.29 4.58
N GLY A 232 -23.52 -18.01 3.27
CA GLY A 232 -23.30 -16.68 2.72
C GLY A 232 -24.52 -16.13 1.99
N ARG A 233 -24.86 -14.87 2.26
CA ARG A 233 -25.92 -14.14 1.54
C ARG A 233 -25.34 -12.93 0.81
N LEU A 234 -25.50 -12.89 -0.51
CA LEU A 234 -25.14 -11.72 -1.30
C LEU A 234 -26.00 -10.51 -0.92
N ILE A 235 -25.35 -9.38 -0.65
CA ILE A 235 -25.93 -8.05 -0.46
C ILE A 235 -25.23 -7.04 -1.38
N ASN A 236 -25.67 -5.77 -1.36
CA ASN A 236 -25.10 -4.74 -2.25
C ASN A 236 -23.59 -4.52 -2.05
N ASP A 237 -23.11 -4.62 -0.82
CA ASP A 237 -21.71 -4.30 -0.46
C ASP A 237 -20.79 -5.53 -0.41
N GLY A 238 -21.33 -6.74 -0.59
CA GLY A 238 -20.55 -7.97 -0.51
C GLY A 238 -21.35 -9.22 -0.16
N ILE A 239 -20.70 -10.20 0.47
CA ILE A 239 -21.37 -11.38 1.03
C ILE A 239 -21.42 -11.26 2.54
N LEU A 240 -22.63 -11.25 3.10
CA LEU A 240 -22.86 -11.29 4.53
C LEU A 240 -22.83 -12.75 5.01
N ILE A 241 -22.02 -13.01 6.04
CA ILE A 241 -21.94 -14.28 6.77
C ILE A 241 -22.22 -14.04 8.26
N CYS A 242 -22.46 -15.10 9.02
CA CYS A 242 -22.51 -15.06 10.48
C CYS A 242 -21.67 -16.19 11.05
N GLU A 243 -20.50 -15.86 11.60
CA GLU A 243 -19.52 -16.85 12.07
C GLU A 243 -18.69 -16.31 13.23
N ASN A 244 -17.98 -17.18 13.95
CA ASN A 244 -17.01 -16.79 14.99
C ASN A 244 -15.61 -17.36 14.77
N ASP A 245 -15.48 -18.40 13.94
CA ASP A 245 -14.19 -19.02 13.62
C ASP A 245 -13.50 -18.27 12.47
N LEU A 246 -12.59 -17.36 12.83
CA LEU A 246 -11.82 -16.59 11.86
C LEU A 246 -10.89 -17.48 11.02
N ASP A 247 -10.30 -18.53 11.59
CA ASP A 247 -9.40 -19.43 10.86
C ASP A 247 -10.16 -20.15 9.74
N LYS A 248 -11.39 -20.58 10.04
CA LYS A 248 -12.31 -21.16 9.05
C LYS A 248 -12.63 -20.17 7.93
N ILE A 249 -12.91 -18.91 8.25
CA ILE A 249 -13.17 -17.86 7.25
C ILE A 249 -11.92 -17.55 6.41
N TYR A 250 -10.76 -17.35 7.04
CA TYR A 250 -9.51 -17.06 6.35
C TYR A 250 -8.95 -18.27 5.60
N SER A 251 -9.47 -19.48 5.82
CA SER A 251 -9.22 -20.59 4.89
C SER A 251 -9.79 -20.34 3.49
N CYS A 252 -10.76 -19.41 3.33
CA CYS A 252 -11.27 -18.95 2.05
C CYS A 252 -10.36 -17.87 1.43
N ARG A 253 -9.93 -18.08 0.19
CA ARG A 253 -8.96 -17.22 -0.50
C ARG A 253 -9.59 -16.21 -1.45
N THR A 254 -10.89 -16.34 -1.75
CA THR A 254 -11.54 -15.58 -2.84
C THR A 254 -12.27 -14.30 -2.43
N PHE A 255 -11.96 -13.72 -1.26
CA PHE A 255 -12.51 -12.41 -0.82
C PHE A 255 -11.38 -11.42 -0.49
N TYR A 256 -11.63 -10.12 -0.63
CA TYR A 256 -10.61 -9.08 -0.47
C TYR A 256 -10.39 -8.65 0.99
N GLU A 257 -11.46 -8.28 1.67
CA GLU A 257 -11.45 -7.77 3.03
C GLU A 257 -12.65 -8.33 3.80
N LEU A 258 -12.46 -8.57 5.09
CA LEU A 258 -13.50 -8.86 6.06
C LEU A 258 -13.81 -7.57 6.82
N LEU A 259 -15.09 -7.25 6.94
CA LEU A 259 -15.63 -6.10 7.66
C LEU A 259 -16.74 -6.56 8.61
N TYR A 260 -17.03 -5.79 9.65
CA TYR A 260 -18.13 -6.04 10.58
C TYR A 260 -19.19 -4.95 10.38
N PRO A 261 -20.42 -5.28 9.96
CA PRO A 261 -21.53 -4.33 9.99
C PRO A 261 -21.75 -3.85 11.42
N LEU A 262 -21.81 -2.52 11.63
CA LEU A 262 -22.00 -1.97 12.97
C LEU A 262 -23.50 -1.85 13.28
N GLY A 263 -24.06 -2.85 13.95
CA GLY A 263 -25.47 -2.88 14.33
C GLY A 263 -26.40 -2.55 13.15
N ASP A 264 -27.34 -1.63 13.37
CA ASP A 264 -28.30 -1.15 12.37
C ASP A 264 -27.81 0.11 11.62
N CYS A 265 -26.51 0.42 11.62
CA CYS A 265 -25.93 1.56 10.87
C CYS A 265 -25.88 1.32 9.36
N SER A 266 -27.03 1.04 8.76
CA SER A 266 -27.26 0.89 7.32
C SER A 266 -28.23 1.95 6.81
N ASP A 267 -28.02 2.43 5.60
CA ASP A 267 -28.83 3.45 4.95
C ASP A 267 -29.02 4.73 5.81
N VAL A 268 -27.98 5.12 6.55
CA VAL A 268 -27.96 6.33 7.38
C VAL A 268 -27.82 7.56 6.49
N LEU A 269 -28.59 8.62 6.74
CA LEU A 269 -28.46 9.87 5.97
C LEU A 269 -27.03 10.41 6.03
N PHE A 270 -26.51 10.88 4.89
CA PHE A 270 -25.17 11.48 4.78
C PHE A 270 -25.09 12.83 5.50
N ASP A 271 -24.91 12.77 6.81
CA ASP A 271 -24.64 13.89 7.71
C ASP A 271 -23.72 13.39 8.84
N TYR A 272 -22.61 14.08 9.08
CA TYR A 272 -21.61 13.58 10.03
C TYR A 272 -22.14 13.51 11.48
N LYS A 273 -23.10 14.34 11.88
CA LYS A 273 -23.68 14.30 13.23
C LYS A 273 -24.63 13.13 13.37
N ILE A 274 -25.46 12.91 12.35
CA ILE A 274 -26.37 11.77 12.31
C ILE A 274 -25.56 10.47 12.35
N ILE A 275 -24.55 10.35 11.49
CA ILE A 275 -23.67 9.17 11.43
C ILE A 275 -22.94 8.94 12.76
N ALA A 276 -22.40 10.00 13.38
CA ALA A 276 -21.74 9.87 14.68
C ALA A 276 -22.70 9.36 15.77
N ALA A 277 -23.92 9.90 15.81
CA ALA A 277 -24.94 9.46 16.76
C ALA A 277 -25.34 7.99 16.54
N GLU A 278 -25.56 7.58 15.29
CA GLU A 278 -25.89 6.18 14.96
C GLU A 278 -24.76 5.21 15.34
N ILE A 279 -23.49 5.59 15.09
CA ILE A 279 -22.33 4.79 15.51
C ILE A 279 -22.32 4.54 17.02
N MET A 280 -22.64 5.58 17.81
CA MET A 280 -22.70 5.45 19.27
C MET A 280 -23.93 4.67 19.74
N ASN A 281 -25.08 4.85 19.08
CA ASN A 281 -26.30 4.10 19.37
C ASN A 281 -26.14 2.60 19.07
N ALA A 282 -25.33 2.25 18.06
CA ALA A 282 -24.99 0.87 17.72
C ALA A 282 -23.92 0.25 18.64
N ASP A 283 -23.53 0.96 19.71
CA ASP A 283 -22.60 0.51 20.76
C ASP A 283 -21.27 -0.03 20.22
N ILE A 284 -20.59 0.75 19.39
CA ILE A 284 -19.26 0.41 18.87
C ILE A 284 -18.26 0.07 20.00
N VAL A 285 -18.34 0.73 21.14
CA VAL A 285 -17.44 0.49 22.27
C VAL A 285 -17.74 -0.87 22.91
N GLY A 286 -19.02 -1.21 23.10
CA GLY A 286 -19.44 -2.55 23.52
C GLY A 286 -18.94 -3.63 22.57
N PHE A 287 -19.17 -3.48 21.26
CA PHE A 287 -18.67 -4.42 20.24
C PHE A 287 -17.15 -4.63 20.33
N LEU A 288 -16.38 -3.55 20.49
CA LEU A 288 -14.92 -3.64 20.60
C LEU A 288 -14.49 -4.32 21.92
N ASN A 289 -15.11 -3.98 23.04
CA ASN A 289 -14.85 -4.63 24.33
C ASN A 289 -15.22 -6.13 24.33
N ASP A 290 -16.25 -6.51 23.58
CA ASP A 290 -16.69 -7.91 23.49
C ASP A 290 -15.66 -8.78 22.76
N CYS A 291 -14.90 -8.24 21.82
CA CYS A 291 -13.90 -8.98 21.04
C CYS A 291 -12.44 -8.72 21.44
N HIS A 292 -12.19 -7.91 22.47
CA HIS A 292 -10.85 -7.65 23.01
C HIS A 292 -10.72 -7.96 24.51
N ALA A 293 -9.50 -8.13 24.99
CA ALA A 293 -9.21 -8.25 26.41
C ALA A 293 -9.37 -6.87 27.10
N ASN A 294 -10.26 -6.80 28.10
CA ASN A 294 -10.55 -5.58 28.88
C ASN A 294 -9.50 -5.30 29.97
N GLU A 295 -8.22 -5.26 29.61
CA GLU A 295 -7.14 -5.03 30.58
C GLU A 295 -6.74 -3.56 30.74
N SER A 296 -7.26 -2.67 29.88
CA SER A 296 -6.95 -1.24 29.93
C SER A 296 -8.22 -0.39 29.82
N ASN A 297 -8.34 0.64 30.66
CA ASN A 297 -9.32 1.73 30.48
C ASN A 297 -8.85 2.72 29.39
N SER A 298 -8.06 2.27 28.41
CA SER A 298 -7.53 3.15 27.36
C SER A 298 -8.50 3.22 26.18
N PRO A 299 -8.56 4.36 25.46
CA PRO A 299 -9.43 4.48 24.29
C PRO A 299 -8.98 3.57 23.15
N PHE A 300 -9.93 3.04 22.38
CA PHE A 300 -9.61 2.44 21.10
C PHE A 300 -9.14 3.51 20.11
N GLY A 301 -7.95 3.30 19.57
CA GLY A 301 -7.42 4.16 18.50
C GLY A 301 -8.13 3.85 17.19
N TYR A 302 -8.87 4.81 16.63
CA TYR A 302 -9.60 4.60 15.38
C TYR A 302 -9.14 5.55 14.26
N ARG A 303 -9.44 5.17 13.02
CA ARG A 303 -9.46 6.09 11.87
C ARG A 303 -10.78 6.00 11.13
N ILE A 304 -11.11 7.04 10.38
CA ILE A 304 -12.25 7.01 9.45
C ILE A 304 -11.75 6.78 8.03
N GLU A 305 -12.32 5.79 7.35
CA GLU A 305 -12.17 5.58 5.92
C GLU A 305 -13.48 5.92 5.22
N PHE A 306 -13.50 6.98 4.40
CA PHE A 306 -14.68 7.42 3.68
C PHE A 306 -14.59 7.07 2.20
N LYS A 307 -15.48 6.17 1.76
CA LYS A 307 -15.62 5.78 0.35
C LYS A 307 -16.97 6.29 -0.16
N THR A 308 -16.95 6.99 -1.29
CA THR A 308 -18.13 7.56 -1.94
C THR A 308 -18.04 7.39 -3.45
N THR A 309 -19.18 7.18 -4.09
CA THR A 309 -19.31 7.17 -5.55
C THR A 309 -19.36 8.59 -6.15
N ASP A 310 -19.63 9.62 -5.35
CA ASP A 310 -19.64 11.01 -5.79
C ASP A 310 -18.23 11.64 -5.67
N SER A 311 -17.62 11.92 -6.81
CA SER A 311 -16.28 12.52 -6.89
C SER A 311 -16.23 13.98 -6.41
N ASN A 312 -17.38 14.65 -6.26
CA ASN A 312 -17.44 16.06 -5.87
C ASN A 312 -17.47 16.27 -4.35
N ARG A 313 -17.66 15.21 -3.56
CA ARG A 313 -17.72 15.34 -2.10
C ARG A 313 -16.36 15.73 -1.52
N ASP A 314 -16.39 16.69 -0.61
CA ASP A 314 -15.21 17.01 0.21
C ASP A 314 -14.98 15.93 1.26
N ARG A 315 -14.17 14.95 0.88
CA ARG A 315 -13.82 13.81 1.74
C ARG A 315 -13.06 14.25 2.98
N SER A 316 -12.20 15.27 2.85
CA SER A 316 -11.33 15.72 3.94
C SER A 316 -12.15 16.41 5.02
N ASP A 317 -13.03 17.33 4.62
CA ASP A 317 -13.88 18.05 5.58
C ASP A 317 -14.90 17.13 6.24
N PHE A 318 -15.49 16.18 5.50
CA PHE A 318 -16.38 15.18 6.09
C PHE A 318 -15.68 14.33 7.16
N VAL A 319 -14.54 13.72 6.82
CA VAL A 319 -13.75 12.89 7.75
C VAL A 319 -13.34 13.69 8.98
N LYS A 320 -12.88 14.93 8.80
CA LYS A 320 -12.48 15.81 9.90
C LYS A 320 -13.64 16.11 10.85
N ASN A 321 -14.81 16.47 10.31
CA ASN A 321 -15.98 16.81 11.12
C ASN A 321 -16.55 15.59 11.84
N LEU A 322 -16.65 14.44 11.16
CA LEU A 322 -17.10 13.19 11.77
C LEU A 322 -16.15 12.71 12.86
N SER A 323 -14.83 12.82 12.64
CA SER A 323 -13.84 12.44 13.67
C SER A 323 -13.99 13.30 14.93
N ARG A 324 -14.11 14.62 14.76
CA ARG A 324 -14.28 15.54 15.91
C ARG A 324 -15.56 15.25 16.70
N GLU A 325 -16.66 15.01 15.99
CA GLU A 325 -17.94 14.70 16.65
C GLU A 325 -17.83 13.39 17.45
N LEU A 326 -17.27 12.33 16.86
CA LEU A 326 -17.05 11.04 17.52
C LEU A 326 -16.11 11.14 18.73
N ASP A 327 -15.01 11.88 18.62
CA ASP A 327 -14.09 12.13 19.74
C ASP A 327 -14.83 12.80 20.92
N GLU A 328 -15.75 13.74 20.63
CA GLU A 328 -16.53 14.46 21.63
C GLU A 328 -17.59 13.57 22.30
N ILE A 329 -18.39 12.85 21.52
CA ILE A 329 -19.52 12.07 22.06
C ILE A 329 -19.09 10.70 22.64
N SER A 330 -17.94 10.15 22.24
CA SER A 330 -17.44 8.87 22.77
C SER A 330 -16.95 8.95 24.22
N SER A 331 -16.87 10.17 24.80
CA SER A 331 -16.47 10.41 26.19
C SER A 331 -15.12 9.78 26.55
N GLY A 332 -14.18 9.76 25.60
CA GLY A 332 -12.83 9.25 25.80
C GLY A 332 -12.66 7.73 25.65
N ASN A 333 -13.68 7.01 25.16
CA ASN A 333 -13.57 5.58 24.82
C ASN A 333 -13.03 5.35 23.40
N LEU A 334 -13.20 6.32 22.51
CA LEU A 334 -12.63 6.32 21.17
C LEU A 334 -11.68 7.51 21.03
N ARG A 335 -10.61 7.32 20.27
CA ARG A 335 -9.69 8.40 19.93
C ARG A 335 -9.23 8.31 18.49
N ASN A 336 -9.45 9.37 17.73
CA ASN A 336 -8.95 9.47 16.37
C ASN A 336 -7.41 9.44 16.36
N SER A 337 -6.82 8.40 15.76
CA SER A 337 -5.37 8.26 15.57
C SER A 337 -5.05 7.73 14.17
N PRO A 338 -4.96 8.60 13.15
CA PRO A 338 -4.79 8.17 11.76
C PRO A 338 -3.47 7.45 11.47
N SER A 339 -2.49 7.51 12.39
CA SER A 339 -1.17 6.88 12.24
C SER A 339 -0.92 5.68 13.18
N SER A 340 -1.77 5.45 14.18
CA SER A 340 -1.60 4.35 15.15
C SER A 340 -2.94 3.76 15.60
N TYR A 341 -3.89 3.66 14.68
CA TYR A 341 -5.19 3.05 14.91
C TYR A 341 -5.11 1.51 14.94
N GLU A 342 -6.05 0.91 15.67
CA GLU A 342 -6.35 -0.52 15.65
C GLU A 342 -7.76 -0.81 15.09
N VAL A 343 -8.58 0.23 14.94
CA VAL A 343 -9.92 0.17 14.37
C VAL A 343 -10.01 1.12 13.17
N GLU A 344 -10.62 0.66 12.08
CA GLU A 344 -11.07 1.54 10.99
C GLU A 344 -12.59 1.54 10.96
N ILE A 345 -13.16 2.72 11.12
CA ILE A 345 -14.59 2.98 10.91
C ILE A 345 -14.74 3.35 9.44
N ARG A 346 -15.32 2.45 8.66
CA ARG A 346 -15.50 2.60 7.22
C ARG A 346 -16.91 3.07 6.91
N ILE A 347 -16.99 4.23 6.29
CA ILE A 347 -18.23 4.84 5.83
C ILE A 347 -18.32 4.64 4.31
N LEU A 348 -19.30 3.86 3.86
CA LEU A 348 -19.62 3.68 2.45
C LEU A 348 -20.83 4.54 2.12
N GLU A 349 -20.65 5.59 1.33
CA GLU A 349 -21.75 6.46 0.88
C GLU A 349 -22.13 6.18 -0.57
N LYS A 350 -23.44 6.07 -0.78
CA LYS A 350 -24.08 5.95 -2.08
C LYS A 350 -25.44 6.65 -2.02
N ASP A 351 -25.72 7.52 -2.99
CA ASP A 351 -27.00 8.21 -3.13
C ASP A 351 -27.47 8.97 -1.86
N ASN A 352 -26.53 9.59 -1.14
CA ASN A 352 -26.72 10.25 0.17
C ASN A 352 -27.09 9.34 1.34
N LEU A 353 -26.95 8.03 1.18
CA LEU A 353 -27.12 7.03 2.23
C LEU A 353 -25.78 6.38 2.55
N CYS A 354 -25.57 6.07 3.83
CA CYS A 354 -24.31 5.60 4.38
C CYS A 354 -24.48 4.27 5.11
N ASN A 355 -23.62 3.32 4.76
CA ASN A 355 -23.42 2.10 5.53
C ASN A 355 -22.12 2.22 6.33
N VAL A 356 -22.17 1.82 7.61
CA VAL A 356 -21.02 1.85 8.50
C VAL A 356 -20.53 0.44 8.79
N TYR A 357 -19.23 0.23 8.57
CA TYR A 357 -18.56 -1.01 8.85
C TYR A 357 -17.32 -0.79 9.70
N ILE A 358 -16.97 -1.78 10.51
CA ILE A 358 -15.73 -1.81 11.27
C ILE A 358 -14.74 -2.75 10.59
N LYS A 359 -13.48 -2.33 10.49
CA LYS A 359 -12.37 -3.21 10.16
C LYS A 359 -11.38 -3.21 11.32
N LEU A 360 -11.10 -4.39 11.85
CA LEU A 360 -10.16 -4.59 12.94
C LEU A 360 -8.74 -4.79 12.38
N TYR A 361 -7.77 -4.13 13.00
CA TYR A 361 -6.33 -4.28 12.76
C TYR A 361 -5.61 -4.86 13.98
N SER A 362 -6.36 -5.37 14.95
CA SER A 362 -5.90 -6.05 16.15
C SER A 362 -5.56 -7.53 15.91
N PHE A 363 -5.92 -8.07 14.76
CA PHE A 363 -5.43 -9.35 14.23
C PHE A 363 -5.00 -9.20 12.76
N LYS A 364 -4.31 -10.21 12.23
CA LYS A 364 -3.70 -10.18 10.90
C LYS A 364 -4.38 -11.18 9.96
N ASP A 365 -4.65 -10.75 8.72
CA ASP A 365 -4.96 -11.64 7.59
C ASP A 365 -3.65 -12.24 7.07
N ASP A 366 -3.48 -13.55 7.25
CA ASP A 366 -2.25 -14.30 6.95
C ASP A 366 -2.34 -15.13 5.67
N ARG A 367 -3.48 -15.11 4.96
CA ARG A 367 -3.76 -15.93 3.76
C ARG A 367 -2.67 -15.86 2.69
N PHE A 368 -2.00 -14.71 2.61
CA PHE A 368 -1.01 -14.39 1.60
C PHE A 368 0.34 -13.99 2.20
N ASP A 369 0.66 -14.48 3.39
CA ASP A 369 1.92 -14.18 4.10
C ASP A 369 3.18 -14.60 3.32
N TYR A 370 3.02 -15.51 2.36
CA TYR A 370 4.09 -15.86 1.43
C TYR A 370 4.55 -14.67 0.57
N ARG A 371 3.70 -13.66 0.35
CA ARG A 371 3.95 -12.51 -0.54
C ARG A 371 4.84 -11.47 0.14
N LYS A 372 6.10 -11.81 0.34
CA LYS A 372 7.11 -10.92 0.92
C LYS A 372 7.68 -9.91 -0.08
N ASN A 373 7.86 -10.34 -1.33
CA ASN A 373 8.37 -9.49 -2.40
C ASN A 373 7.38 -9.44 -3.55
N ASP A 374 7.14 -8.25 -4.08
CA ASP A 374 6.31 -8.02 -5.26
C ASP A 374 6.95 -7.04 -6.24
N LEU A 375 6.43 -7.05 -7.46
CA LEU A 375 6.72 -6.07 -8.49
C LEU A 375 5.52 -5.14 -8.63
N ALA A 376 5.75 -3.94 -9.16
CA ALA A 376 4.66 -3.00 -9.45
C ALA A 376 3.59 -3.56 -10.43
N THR A 377 3.95 -4.60 -11.19
CA THR A 377 3.09 -5.30 -12.15
C THR A 377 2.60 -6.65 -11.63
N SER A 378 2.95 -7.04 -10.40
CA SER A 378 2.49 -8.30 -9.82
C SER A 378 0.96 -8.27 -9.63
N ILE A 379 0.31 -9.37 -9.99
CA ILE A 379 -1.12 -9.57 -9.73
C ILE A 379 -1.40 -9.51 -8.22
N ASN A 380 -2.57 -8.98 -7.85
CA ASN A 380 -3.05 -9.07 -6.47
C ASN A 380 -3.30 -10.55 -6.13
N PRO A 381 -2.87 -11.05 -4.96
CA PRO A 381 -2.94 -12.48 -4.67
C PRO A 381 -4.38 -12.99 -4.48
N VAL A 382 -5.33 -12.15 -4.02
CA VAL A 382 -6.76 -12.49 -4.01
C VAL A 382 -7.28 -12.64 -5.44
N THR A 383 -6.91 -11.73 -6.34
CA THR A 383 -7.28 -11.84 -7.77
C THR A 383 -6.70 -13.12 -8.39
N ALA A 384 -5.45 -13.48 -8.06
CA ALA A 384 -4.86 -14.73 -8.51
C ALA A 384 -5.63 -15.95 -7.96
N ALA A 385 -5.93 -15.99 -6.66
CA ALA A 385 -6.74 -17.05 -6.06
C ALA A 385 -8.10 -17.21 -6.74
N ILE A 386 -8.78 -16.09 -7.05
CA ILE A 386 -10.05 -16.07 -7.78
C ILE A 386 -9.87 -16.61 -9.22
N VAL A 387 -8.81 -16.21 -9.92
CA VAL A 387 -8.51 -16.72 -11.26
C VAL A 387 -8.33 -18.24 -11.23
N ILE A 388 -7.50 -18.76 -10.31
CA ILE A 388 -7.27 -20.21 -10.20
C ILE A 388 -8.57 -20.94 -9.79
N LYS A 389 -9.33 -20.42 -8.81
CA LYS A 389 -10.63 -21.01 -8.43
C LYS A 389 -11.61 -21.02 -9.61
N SER A 390 -11.61 -19.99 -10.45
CA SER A 390 -12.50 -19.90 -11.63
C SER A 390 -12.24 -20.99 -12.68
N ILE A 391 -11.03 -21.54 -12.72
CA ILE A 391 -10.64 -22.60 -13.65
C ILE A 391 -10.59 -24.00 -13.00
N GLN A 392 -10.99 -24.13 -11.73
CA GLN A 392 -10.81 -25.36 -10.93
C GLN A 392 -11.31 -26.61 -11.65
N GLN A 393 -12.46 -26.55 -12.32
CA GLN A 393 -13.07 -27.70 -12.99
C GLN A 393 -12.27 -28.27 -14.17
N TRP A 394 -11.23 -27.56 -14.65
CA TRP A 394 -10.35 -28.02 -15.73
C TRP A 394 -8.96 -28.41 -15.26
N LEU A 395 -8.67 -28.30 -13.96
CA LEU A 395 -7.38 -28.67 -13.40
C LEU A 395 -7.26 -30.19 -13.31
N GLU A 396 -6.11 -30.74 -13.70
CA GLU A 396 -5.78 -32.15 -13.57
C GLU A 396 -5.00 -32.38 -12.26
N PRO A 397 -5.38 -33.38 -11.44
CA PRO A 397 -4.55 -33.83 -10.34
C PRO A 397 -3.23 -34.40 -10.88
N ASN A 398 -2.13 -34.10 -10.19
CA ASN A 398 -0.77 -34.51 -10.60
C ASN A 398 -0.32 -33.91 -11.95
N ALA A 399 -0.85 -32.74 -12.33
CA ALA A 399 -0.37 -32.02 -13.50
C ALA A 399 1.06 -31.50 -13.34
N LYS A 400 1.83 -31.53 -14.43
CA LYS A 400 3.01 -30.69 -14.65
C LYS A 400 2.54 -29.34 -15.14
N VAL A 401 2.72 -28.31 -14.32
CA VAL A 401 2.22 -26.96 -14.58
C VAL A 401 3.38 -26.03 -14.88
N ILE A 402 3.22 -25.18 -15.90
CA ILE A 402 4.17 -24.13 -16.22
C ILE A 402 3.50 -22.74 -16.24
N ASP A 403 4.17 -21.76 -15.63
CA ASP A 403 3.87 -20.34 -15.86
C ASP A 403 5.01 -19.68 -16.65
N PRO A 404 4.83 -19.46 -17.96
CA PRO A 404 5.83 -18.85 -18.83
C PRO A 404 6.07 -17.34 -18.61
N PHE A 405 5.30 -16.68 -17.74
CA PHE A 405 5.52 -15.28 -17.39
C PHE A 405 5.34 -15.09 -15.88
N CYS A 406 6.05 -15.93 -15.11
CA CYS A 406 5.71 -16.19 -13.71
C CYS A 406 5.89 -14.99 -12.77
N GLY A 407 6.69 -13.99 -13.16
CA GLY A 407 6.95 -12.81 -12.34
C GLY A 407 7.44 -13.20 -10.94
N ALA A 408 6.65 -12.85 -9.92
CA ALA A 408 6.94 -13.15 -8.52
C ALA A 408 6.33 -14.49 -8.03
N GLY A 409 5.89 -15.36 -8.95
CA GLY A 409 5.41 -16.73 -8.68
C GLY A 409 3.97 -16.86 -8.21
N THR A 410 3.20 -15.76 -8.11
CA THR A 410 1.88 -15.73 -7.46
C THR A 410 0.88 -16.71 -8.09
N MET A 411 0.80 -16.82 -9.42
CA MET A 411 -0.16 -17.72 -10.08
C MET A 411 0.11 -19.20 -9.76
N LEU A 412 1.39 -19.62 -9.81
CA LEU A 412 1.80 -20.99 -9.47
C LEU A 412 1.59 -21.30 -7.98
N ILE A 413 1.90 -20.34 -7.10
CA ILE A 413 1.65 -20.51 -5.66
C ILE A 413 0.16 -20.71 -5.41
N GLU A 414 -0.73 -19.88 -5.98
CA GLU A 414 -2.17 -20.06 -5.80
C GLU A 414 -2.69 -21.37 -6.43
N ARG A 415 -2.14 -21.80 -7.58
CA ARG A 415 -2.45 -23.12 -8.17
C ARG A 415 -2.08 -24.28 -7.25
N SER A 416 -0.95 -24.18 -6.55
CA SER A 416 -0.49 -25.21 -5.61
C SER A 416 -1.42 -25.38 -4.40
N LYS A 417 -2.18 -24.33 -4.02
CA LYS A 417 -3.08 -24.35 -2.86
C LYS A 417 -4.44 -24.96 -3.18
N LEU A 418 -4.80 -25.09 -4.45
CA LEU A 418 -6.14 -25.51 -4.87
C LEU A 418 -6.24 -27.00 -5.21
N GLU A 419 -5.24 -27.58 -5.88
CA GLU A 419 -5.29 -28.96 -6.37
C GLU A 419 -3.89 -29.58 -6.43
N GLN A 420 -3.80 -30.91 -6.31
CA GLN A 420 -2.52 -31.62 -6.36
C GLN A 420 -1.82 -31.47 -7.72
N PHE A 421 -0.49 -31.52 -7.74
CA PHE A 421 0.35 -31.34 -8.92
C PHE A 421 1.59 -32.25 -8.84
N GLU A 422 2.19 -32.58 -9.99
CA GLU A 422 3.45 -33.33 -10.06
C GLU A 422 4.66 -32.38 -9.95
N SER A 423 4.64 -31.29 -10.71
CA SER A 423 5.71 -30.29 -10.70
C SER A 423 5.21 -28.90 -11.12
N LEU A 424 5.83 -27.85 -10.59
CA LEU A 424 5.59 -26.46 -10.98
C LEU A 424 6.88 -25.87 -11.56
N THR A 425 6.78 -25.27 -12.74
CA THR A 425 7.90 -24.55 -13.38
C THR A 425 7.49 -23.12 -13.69
N GLY A 426 8.31 -22.15 -13.29
CA GLY A 426 8.10 -20.74 -13.57
C GLY A 426 9.23 -20.15 -14.40
N ILE A 427 8.88 -19.48 -15.50
CA ILE A 427 9.85 -18.82 -16.39
C ILE A 427 9.58 -17.32 -16.36
N ASP A 428 10.64 -16.52 -16.25
CA ASP A 428 10.56 -15.08 -16.43
C ASP A 428 11.92 -14.52 -16.87
N ILE A 429 11.91 -13.65 -17.88
CA ILE A 429 13.13 -13.01 -18.39
C ILE A 429 13.78 -12.10 -17.35
N PHE A 430 13.00 -11.57 -16.40
CA PHE A 430 13.47 -10.64 -15.39
C PHE A 430 13.98 -11.37 -14.14
N ARG A 431 15.31 -11.51 -14.04
CA ARG A 431 16.01 -12.16 -12.90
C ARG A 431 15.58 -11.68 -11.51
N THR A 432 15.20 -10.41 -11.36
CA THR A 432 14.71 -9.88 -10.08
C THR A 432 13.36 -10.48 -9.71
N ALA A 433 12.49 -10.71 -10.70
CA ALA A 433 11.21 -11.40 -10.53
C ALA A 433 11.43 -12.83 -10.03
N ILE A 434 12.32 -13.57 -10.69
CA ILE A 434 12.72 -14.93 -10.27
C ILE A 434 13.28 -14.97 -8.84
N THR A 435 14.07 -13.96 -8.44
CA THR A 435 14.57 -13.85 -7.06
C THR A 435 13.42 -13.62 -6.08
N ALA A 436 12.44 -12.78 -6.42
CA ALA A 436 11.24 -12.55 -5.62
C ALA A 436 10.39 -13.84 -5.53
N ALA A 437 10.14 -14.51 -6.65
CA ALA A 437 9.45 -15.79 -6.72
C ALA A 437 10.12 -16.85 -5.83
N THR A 438 11.45 -16.97 -5.87
CA THR A 438 12.19 -17.92 -5.03
C THR A 438 11.93 -17.70 -3.53
N ILE A 439 11.88 -16.43 -3.10
CA ILE A 439 11.60 -16.08 -1.70
C ILE A 439 10.14 -16.37 -1.36
N ASN A 440 9.21 -16.00 -2.24
CA ASN A 440 7.79 -16.20 -2.02
C ASN A 440 7.42 -17.69 -1.98
N SER A 441 7.93 -18.51 -2.91
CA SER A 441 7.68 -19.95 -2.97
C SER A 441 8.18 -20.66 -1.71
N LYS A 442 9.36 -20.28 -1.20
CA LYS A 442 9.87 -20.80 0.08
C LYS A 442 8.98 -20.44 1.27
N LEU A 443 8.46 -19.21 1.31
CA LEU A 443 7.53 -18.80 2.38
C LEU A 443 6.15 -19.45 2.25
N ALA A 444 5.75 -19.82 1.03
CA ALA A 444 4.53 -20.56 0.76
C ALA A 444 4.66 -22.06 1.07
N ASP A 445 5.87 -22.55 1.34
CA ASP A 445 6.21 -23.99 1.38
C ASP A 445 5.80 -24.71 0.09
N VAL A 446 6.20 -24.14 -1.05
CA VAL A 446 5.91 -24.68 -2.39
C VAL A 446 7.21 -24.78 -3.17
N ASP A 447 7.51 -25.98 -3.67
CA ASP A 447 8.65 -26.18 -4.56
C ASP A 447 8.28 -25.78 -5.99
N ILE A 448 9.06 -24.86 -6.56
CA ILE A 448 8.87 -24.36 -7.93
C ILE A 448 10.24 -24.29 -8.59
N GLU A 449 10.39 -24.94 -9.73
CA GLU A 449 11.56 -24.78 -10.58
C GLU A 449 11.49 -23.42 -11.27
N LEU A 450 12.33 -22.48 -10.84
CA LEU A 450 12.32 -21.10 -11.32
C LEU A 450 13.49 -20.84 -12.26
N ILE A 451 13.20 -20.47 -13.50
CA ILE A 451 14.16 -20.34 -14.59
C ILE A 451 14.14 -18.89 -15.11
N ALA A 452 15.30 -18.25 -15.08
CA ALA A 452 15.47 -16.91 -15.64
C ALA A 452 15.84 -17.00 -17.13
N ASP A 453 14.82 -17.09 -17.99
CA ASP A 453 14.96 -17.33 -19.43
C ASP A 453 13.88 -16.60 -20.24
N ASP A 454 14.07 -16.50 -21.56
CA ASP A 454 13.04 -16.05 -22.50
C ASP A 454 12.13 -17.22 -22.88
N THR A 455 10.85 -17.13 -22.52
CA THR A 455 9.81 -18.12 -22.85
C THR A 455 9.73 -18.47 -24.35
N LEU A 456 9.98 -17.52 -25.25
CA LEU A 456 9.92 -17.79 -26.68
C LEU A 456 11.07 -18.69 -27.13
N GLU A 457 12.23 -18.57 -26.49
CA GLU A 457 13.43 -19.37 -26.75
C GLU A 457 13.48 -20.66 -25.94
N PHE A 458 12.79 -20.72 -24.80
CA PHE A 458 12.77 -21.88 -23.90
C PHE A 458 12.30 -23.16 -24.60
N ILE A 459 13.00 -24.27 -24.36
CA ILE A 459 12.67 -25.60 -24.89
C ILE A 459 12.53 -26.57 -23.71
N PRO A 460 11.34 -27.12 -23.46
CA PRO A 460 11.16 -28.03 -22.33
C PRO A 460 11.78 -29.40 -22.61
N TYR A 461 12.28 -30.06 -21.56
CA TYR A 461 12.71 -31.47 -21.65
C TYR A 461 11.52 -32.41 -21.88
N THR A 462 10.39 -32.12 -21.26
CA THR A 462 9.11 -32.83 -21.42
C THR A 462 7.96 -31.83 -21.49
N LEU A 463 6.92 -32.14 -22.26
CA LEU A 463 5.72 -31.30 -22.32
C LEU A 463 5.00 -31.27 -20.97
N TYR A 464 4.33 -30.15 -20.73
CA TYR A 464 3.49 -29.89 -19.56
C TYR A 464 2.04 -30.31 -19.82
N ASP A 465 1.28 -30.46 -18.74
CA ASP A 465 -0.16 -30.75 -18.78
C ASP A 465 -0.97 -29.46 -18.79
N GLU A 466 -0.48 -28.43 -18.07
CA GLU A 466 -1.16 -27.16 -17.88
C GLU A 466 -0.21 -25.96 -18.09
N ILE A 467 -0.66 -24.94 -18.82
CA ILE A 467 -0.13 -23.57 -18.72
C ILE A 467 -1.08 -22.76 -17.84
N ILE A 468 -0.53 -22.01 -16.88
CA ILE A 468 -1.27 -20.98 -16.14
C ILE A 468 -0.44 -19.71 -16.17
N THR A 469 -0.95 -18.62 -16.75
CA THR A 469 -0.14 -17.41 -16.87
C THR A 469 -0.93 -16.11 -16.84
N ASN A 470 -0.30 -15.07 -16.31
CA ASN A 470 -0.75 -13.68 -16.38
C ASN A 470 0.13 -12.95 -17.39
N MET A 471 -0.40 -12.72 -18.60
CA MET A 471 0.37 -12.15 -19.70
C MET A 471 0.78 -10.70 -19.41
N PRO A 472 1.97 -10.27 -19.86
CA PRO A 472 2.38 -8.88 -19.79
C PRO A 472 1.47 -7.98 -20.65
N PHE A 473 1.30 -6.73 -20.24
CA PHE A 473 0.48 -5.75 -20.94
C PHE A 473 1.02 -4.33 -20.75
N ASP A 474 0.57 -3.40 -21.60
CA ASP A 474 0.98 -1.99 -21.52
C ASP A 474 -0.11 -1.12 -20.90
N ASN A 475 0.20 -0.48 -19.79
CA ASN A 475 -0.70 0.48 -19.14
C ASN A 475 -0.76 1.85 -19.84
N LYS A 476 0.04 2.11 -20.89
CA LYS A 476 0.32 3.48 -21.36
C LYS A 476 0.17 3.74 -22.86
N SER A 477 -0.24 2.78 -23.69
CA SER A 477 -0.26 2.95 -25.15
C SER A 477 -1.68 3.03 -25.70
N THR A 478 -2.01 4.13 -26.38
CA THR A 478 -3.29 4.32 -27.10
C THR A 478 -3.16 4.08 -28.61
N THR A 479 -1.98 3.75 -29.15
CA THR A 479 -1.79 3.72 -30.61
C THR A 479 -0.98 2.55 -31.18
N HIS A 480 -0.23 1.78 -30.38
CA HIS A 480 0.34 0.49 -30.82
C HIS A 480 0.52 -0.45 -29.62
N ASN A 481 -0.06 -1.64 -29.65
CA ASN A 481 0.21 -2.65 -28.62
C ASN A 481 1.61 -3.22 -28.85
N LYS A 482 2.58 -2.77 -28.05
CA LYS A 482 3.99 -3.21 -28.12
C LYS A 482 4.19 -4.72 -27.87
N TYR A 483 3.18 -5.40 -27.35
CA TYR A 483 3.19 -6.83 -27.08
C TYR A 483 2.42 -7.64 -28.13
N ALA A 484 1.92 -7.04 -29.22
CA ALA A 484 1.21 -7.79 -30.27
C ALA A 484 2.06 -8.94 -30.83
N ASP A 485 3.34 -8.70 -31.13
CA ASP A 485 4.26 -9.74 -31.60
C ASP A 485 4.51 -10.81 -30.54
N LEU A 486 4.62 -10.42 -29.26
CA LEU A 486 4.78 -11.35 -28.14
C LEU A 486 3.55 -12.24 -27.99
N TYR A 487 2.34 -11.69 -28.06
CA TYR A 487 1.10 -12.47 -27.94
C TYR A 487 0.99 -13.47 -29.09
N ASN A 488 1.27 -13.05 -30.32
CA ASN A 488 1.30 -13.92 -31.49
C ASN A 488 2.31 -15.07 -31.32
N ALA A 489 3.55 -14.73 -30.98
CA ALA A 489 4.62 -15.71 -30.81
C ALA A 489 4.32 -16.68 -29.66
N PHE A 490 3.78 -16.19 -28.55
CA PHE A 490 3.45 -17.02 -27.40
C PHE A 490 2.28 -17.96 -27.69
N ILE A 491 1.21 -17.48 -28.32
CA ILE A 491 0.08 -18.34 -28.71
C ILE A 491 0.55 -19.47 -29.63
N ALA A 492 1.43 -19.19 -30.60
CA ALA A 492 2.05 -20.20 -31.46
C ALA A 492 3.04 -21.13 -30.71
N LYS A 493 3.49 -20.74 -29.52
CA LYS A 493 4.40 -21.53 -28.66
C LYS A 493 3.63 -22.50 -27.76
N ILE A 494 2.38 -22.22 -27.39
CA ILE A 494 1.58 -23.05 -26.46
C ILE A 494 1.59 -24.54 -26.85
N PRO A 495 1.30 -24.96 -28.10
CA PRO A 495 1.31 -26.38 -28.50
C PRO A 495 2.69 -27.04 -28.47
N LYS A 496 3.77 -26.26 -28.31
CA LYS A 496 5.16 -26.76 -28.16
C LYS A 496 5.57 -26.90 -26.69
N LEU A 497 4.76 -26.39 -25.77
CA LEU A 497 4.97 -26.47 -24.32
C LEU A 497 4.03 -27.48 -23.67
N VAL A 498 2.81 -27.62 -24.18
CA VAL A 498 1.74 -28.42 -23.58
C VAL A 498 1.41 -29.63 -24.45
N LYS A 499 1.15 -30.79 -23.84
CA LYS A 499 0.75 -32.02 -24.53
C LYS A 499 -0.59 -31.84 -25.28
N SER A 500 -0.85 -32.67 -26.29
CA SER A 500 -2.20 -32.76 -26.89
C SER A 500 -3.22 -33.15 -25.80
N ASN A 501 -4.38 -32.52 -25.85
CA ASN A 501 -5.44 -32.49 -24.83
C ASN A 501 -5.09 -31.78 -23.51
N GLY A 502 -3.87 -31.28 -23.35
CA GLY A 502 -3.51 -30.44 -22.20
C GLY A 502 -4.18 -29.06 -22.27
N MET A 503 -4.11 -28.34 -21.15
CA MET A 503 -4.85 -27.10 -20.93
C MET A 503 -3.93 -25.87 -20.92
N ALA A 504 -4.42 -24.75 -21.43
CA ALA A 504 -3.76 -23.45 -21.25
C ALA A 504 -4.77 -22.42 -20.73
N PHE A 505 -4.44 -21.82 -19.59
CA PHE A 505 -5.22 -20.82 -18.89
C PHE A 505 -4.49 -19.48 -18.96
N VAL A 506 -4.95 -18.62 -19.87
CA VAL A 506 -4.26 -17.37 -20.16
C VAL A 506 -5.07 -16.19 -19.65
N TYR A 507 -4.57 -15.54 -18.60
CA TYR A 507 -5.14 -14.31 -18.06
C TYR A 507 -4.49 -13.09 -18.72
N THR A 508 -5.31 -12.20 -19.27
CA THR A 508 -4.81 -10.96 -19.92
C THR A 508 -5.84 -9.84 -19.89
N ILE A 509 -5.37 -8.59 -19.85
CA ILE A 509 -6.22 -7.42 -20.11
C ILE A 509 -6.43 -7.16 -21.61
N GLU A 510 -5.53 -7.64 -22.48
CA GLU A 510 -5.51 -7.44 -23.93
C GLU A 510 -6.43 -8.45 -24.63
N LYS A 511 -7.65 -8.58 -24.10
CA LYS A 511 -8.62 -9.61 -24.53
C LYS A 511 -9.01 -9.53 -26.01
N GLU A 512 -9.11 -8.33 -26.57
CA GLU A 512 -9.48 -8.16 -27.97
C GLU A 512 -8.35 -8.66 -28.89
N LEU A 513 -7.11 -8.26 -28.61
CA LEU A 513 -5.93 -8.78 -29.30
C LEU A 513 -5.84 -10.30 -29.18
N PHE A 514 -6.02 -10.85 -27.98
CA PHE A 514 -5.95 -12.29 -27.76
C PHE A 514 -7.03 -13.05 -28.54
N ARG A 515 -8.26 -12.51 -28.61
CA ARG A 515 -9.34 -13.07 -29.45
C ARG A 515 -8.99 -13.03 -30.93
N GLU A 516 -8.49 -11.91 -31.43
CA GLU A 516 -8.11 -11.75 -32.84
C GLU A 516 -7.07 -12.79 -33.26
N ILE A 517 -6.04 -13.02 -32.43
CA ILE A 517 -4.99 -13.99 -32.73
C ILE A 517 -5.51 -15.44 -32.68
N LEU A 518 -6.49 -15.73 -31.81
CA LEU A 518 -7.06 -17.07 -31.69
C LEU A 518 -7.98 -17.46 -32.85
N LEU A 519 -8.60 -16.50 -33.56
CA LEU A 519 -9.57 -16.78 -34.63
C LEU A 519 -9.02 -17.70 -35.73
N ASP A 520 -7.75 -17.52 -36.08
CA ASP A 520 -7.07 -18.27 -37.13
C ASP A 520 -6.22 -19.44 -36.59
N ASN A 521 -6.34 -19.79 -35.30
CA ASN A 521 -5.54 -20.84 -34.69
C ASN A 521 -6.23 -22.22 -34.80
N ASP A 522 -5.59 -23.15 -35.50
CA ASP A 522 -6.09 -24.51 -35.69
C ASP A 522 -5.65 -25.49 -34.59
N GLN A 523 -4.60 -25.17 -33.83
CA GLN A 523 -4.00 -26.02 -32.80
C GLN A 523 -4.60 -25.83 -31.39
N LEU A 524 -5.33 -24.75 -31.17
CA LEU A 524 -5.95 -24.40 -29.89
C LEU A 524 -7.47 -24.38 -30.04
N GLU A 525 -8.16 -24.91 -29.04
CA GLU A 525 -9.62 -24.87 -28.92
C GLU A 525 -9.99 -23.97 -27.73
N LEU A 526 -10.75 -22.89 -27.97
CA LEU A 526 -11.30 -22.07 -26.90
C LEU A 526 -12.51 -22.77 -26.26
N LEU A 527 -12.37 -23.23 -25.02
CA LEU A 527 -13.46 -23.87 -24.27
C LEU A 527 -14.33 -22.86 -23.54
N LYS A 528 -13.69 -21.85 -22.93
CA LYS A 528 -14.37 -20.85 -22.12
C LYS A 528 -13.58 -19.56 -22.08
N GLU A 529 -14.30 -18.45 -22.03
CA GLU A 529 -13.75 -17.15 -21.67
C GLU A 529 -14.41 -16.68 -20.38
N ILE A 530 -13.60 -16.33 -19.37
CA ILE A 530 -14.05 -15.95 -18.03
C ILE A 530 -13.67 -14.50 -17.79
N LYS A 531 -14.66 -13.68 -17.46
CA LYS A 531 -14.47 -12.25 -17.18
C LYS A 531 -14.03 -12.03 -15.73
N ILE A 532 -12.92 -11.32 -15.54
CA ILE A 532 -12.35 -11.00 -14.22
C ILE A 532 -12.32 -9.48 -14.04
N GLU A 533 -12.48 -9.02 -12.80
CA GLU A 533 -12.29 -7.61 -12.43
C GLU A 533 -10.97 -7.47 -11.66
N SER A 534 -10.14 -6.49 -12.03
CA SER A 534 -8.88 -6.22 -11.34
C SER A 534 -8.64 -4.72 -11.29
N GLY A 535 -8.87 -4.12 -10.12
CA GLY A 535 -8.84 -2.68 -9.95
C GLY A 535 -9.89 -1.98 -10.83
N ARG A 536 -9.44 -1.20 -11.82
CA ARG A 536 -10.32 -0.52 -12.80
C ARG A 536 -10.33 -1.21 -14.17
N LEU A 537 -9.69 -2.37 -14.28
CA LEU A 537 -9.54 -3.11 -15.52
C LEU A 537 -10.44 -4.34 -15.52
N THR A 538 -10.74 -4.81 -16.71
CA THR A 538 -11.57 -5.99 -16.94
C THR A 538 -10.81 -7.02 -17.79
N PRO A 539 -9.81 -7.70 -17.20
CA PRO A 539 -9.10 -8.81 -17.83
C PRO A 539 -9.98 -10.04 -17.98
N HIS A 540 -9.56 -10.94 -18.85
CA HIS A 540 -10.23 -12.19 -19.13
C HIS A 540 -9.26 -13.36 -18.97
N VAL A 541 -9.77 -14.50 -18.51
CA VAL A 541 -9.08 -15.79 -18.55
C VAL A 541 -9.63 -16.55 -19.74
N PHE A 542 -8.74 -16.89 -20.67
CA PHE A 542 -9.04 -17.78 -21.78
C PHE A 542 -8.67 -19.21 -21.38
N VAL A 543 -9.66 -20.09 -21.38
CA VAL A 543 -9.51 -21.52 -21.11
C VAL A 543 -9.41 -22.24 -22.45
N LEU A 544 -8.21 -22.71 -22.76
CA LEU A 544 -7.87 -23.31 -24.04
C LEU A 544 -7.50 -24.78 -23.85
N ARG A 545 -7.85 -25.61 -24.82
CA ARG A 545 -7.32 -26.97 -24.97
C ARG A 545 -6.39 -27.04 -26.17
N VAL A 546 -5.25 -27.71 -26.01
CA VAL A 546 -4.35 -28.02 -27.12
C VAL A 546 -4.88 -29.23 -27.87
N LYS A 547 -5.06 -29.13 -29.19
CA LYS A 547 -5.57 -30.23 -30.03
C LYS A 547 -4.51 -31.30 -30.28
#